data_AF-A0A9P6SSD2-F1
#
_entry.id   AF-A0A9P6SSD2-F1
#
_cell.length_a   1.000
_cell.length_b   1.000
_cell.length_c   1.000
_cell.angle_alpha   90.00
_cell.angle_beta   90.00
_cell.angle_gamma   90.00
#
_symmetry.space_group_name_H-M   'P 1'
#
loop_
_entity.id
_entity.type
_entity.pdbx_description
1 polymer ?
#
loop_
_entity_poly.entity_id
_entity_poly.type
_entity_poly.pdbx_seq_one_letter_code
_entity_poly.pdbx_strand_id
1 'polypeptide(L)'
;FEVMNEPHPGYIGLDNLKQYDFNSNLIFGDSPSALEGFALGDGMTTPIEVWVKSWPLPTKKQRTRLINTENESAWLEGECLWKQHGVWSVNSKTGQPQVNKPDYFMKHPITGEKIDFSRFYLDFIGKYSKAIQSVIPSAFIFVEPVPNEPAPVWGPDDHEENIVYAPHWYDLHSLFNKAFDGRITHDVQGLSKGKSVFAATYFGMKGARKNYRGQLSNILNSGLQNVGNKPCIIGECGIPMDINQRRAFLDGDFGHHSRFLDAVLSSMEANLLSFTLWNYNATNDNKYGDHWNGEDFSIFSLDSPHSPCKNGSDSRATLRQQAPNFAKEIDVEQKELEQDDIEAVATNDEETIAEDSPFDRSYFRFEDEESDDGRNHESHIGGRALDAVVRPYAAKVAGEPISTEFRLSTLQFTFRFCNYGETPVPIVHVSSPETQRPDSSLSDSSHSNSSTLNSLGLPYSNPDLNSSFIGHPPEGTGMAFETEIFIPSYHYEETGLEILVSDGDWRYVKERQTLYYRHKDTNPGIVHSVLIKPLGKVSTPGSTAGVTNSDMSLSKLKSSEQYSRAKMLKGDPESSKLKSEEAFG
;
A
#
# COMPACT_ATOMS: atom_id res chain seq x y z
N PHE A 1 13.74 4.34 6.52
CA PHE A 1 13.65 3.57 7.78
C PHE A 1 12.27 3.77 8.36
N GLU A 2 11.57 2.69 8.66
CA GLU A 2 10.27 2.73 9.32
C GLU A 2 10.47 2.65 10.83
N VAL A 3 9.75 3.49 11.57
CA VAL A 3 9.92 3.61 13.03
C VAL A 3 9.30 2.42 13.76
N MET A 4 8.03 2.17 13.50
CA MET A 4 7.22 1.17 14.19
C MET A 4 5.96 0.91 13.37
N ASN A 5 5.67 -0.37 13.12
CA ASN A 5 4.42 -0.80 12.52
C ASN A 5 3.28 -0.71 13.53
N GLU A 6 2.16 -0.08 13.15
CA GLU A 6 0.92 0.01 13.93
C GLU A 6 1.14 0.38 15.42
N PRO A 7 1.68 1.58 15.72
CA PRO A 7 1.92 1.99 17.11
C PRO A 7 0.61 1.97 17.92
N HIS A 8 0.68 1.50 19.17
CA HIS A 8 -0.48 1.41 20.06
C HIS A 8 -0.16 2.01 21.44
N PRO A 9 -1.06 2.82 22.04
CA PRO A 9 -0.79 3.50 23.32
C PRO A 9 -0.68 2.54 24.52
N GLY A 10 -1.18 1.32 24.38
CA GLY A 10 -1.24 0.35 25.48
C GLY A 10 -2.07 0.91 26.63
N TYR A 11 -1.47 1.07 27.80
CA TYR A 11 -2.15 1.71 28.93
C TYR A 11 -1.90 3.22 29.02
N ILE A 12 -1.00 3.80 28.21
CA ILE A 12 -0.68 5.24 28.28
C ILE A 12 -1.92 6.07 27.95
N GLY A 13 -2.40 6.87 28.89
CA GLY A 13 -3.62 7.65 28.74
C GLY A 13 -4.93 6.87 28.90
N LEU A 14 -4.89 5.59 29.31
CA LEU A 14 -6.09 4.78 29.52
C LEU A 14 -6.97 5.39 30.62
N ASP A 15 -8.20 5.71 30.26
CA ASP A 15 -9.17 6.45 31.08
C ASP A 15 -9.96 5.58 32.06
N ASN A 16 -10.16 4.31 31.70
CA ASN A 16 -10.97 3.39 32.48
C ASN A 16 -10.36 1.98 32.52
N LEU A 17 -9.92 1.57 33.71
CA LEU A 17 -9.33 0.25 33.93
C LEU A 17 -10.34 -0.91 33.87
N LYS A 18 -11.65 -0.63 33.87
CA LYS A 18 -12.71 -1.65 33.89
C LYS A 18 -13.36 -1.87 32.53
N GLN A 19 -13.09 -1.00 31.56
CA GLN A 19 -13.73 -1.06 30.25
C GLN A 19 -12.92 -0.26 29.24
N TYR A 20 -12.65 -0.83 28.06
CA TYR A 20 -12.07 -0.09 26.94
C TYR A 20 -13.14 0.71 26.19
N ASP A 21 -12.71 1.75 25.48
CA ASP A 21 -13.58 2.52 24.59
C ASP A 21 -13.87 1.73 23.30
N PHE A 22 -15.15 1.43 23.08
CA PHE A 22 -15.65 0.68 21.93
C PHE A 22 -15.62 1.46 20.60
N ASN A 23 -15.39 2.78 20.65
CA ASN A 23 -15.29 3.60 19.43
C ASN A 23 -13.89 3.56 18.82
N SER A 24 -12.86 3.45 19.66
CA SER A 24 -11.44 3.40 19.27
C SER A 24 -10.87 1.98 19.25
N ASN A 25 -11.44 1.04 20.02
CA ASN A 25 -10.93 -0.32 20.12
C ASN A 25 -11.90 -1.35 19.53
N LEU A 26 -11.37 -2.25 18.70
CA LEU A 26 -12.11 -3.42 18.21
C LEU A 26 -11.99 -4.58 19.22
N ILE A 27 -13.12 -4.96 19.81
CA ILE A 27 -13.18 -5.94 20.91
C ILE A 27 -13.80 -7.24 20.42
N PHE A 28 -13.02 -8.31 20.30
CA PHE A 28 -13.45 -9.60 19.76
C PHE A 28 -12.86 -10.78 20.55
N GLY A 29 -13.65 -11.84 20.74
CA GLY A 29 -13.22 -13.00 21.53
C GLY A 29 -13.24 -12.73 23.04
N ASP A 30 -12.34 -13.36 23.78
CA ASP A 30 -12.13 -13.03 25.20
C ASP A 30 -11.39 -11.71 25.31
N SER A 31 -12.04 -10.70 25.88
CA SER A 31 -11.48 -9.35 25.89
C SER A 31 -11.49 -8.79 27.32
N PRO A 32 -10.53 -9.19 28.16
CA PRO A 32 -10.45 -8.69 29.53
C PRO A 32 -10.10 -7.20 29.52
N SER A 33 -10.81 -6.41 30.33
CA SER A 33 -10.40 -5.05 30.69
C SER A 33 -9.01 -5.03 31.34
N ALA A 34 -8.39 -3.86 31.48
CA ALA A 34 -7.07 -3.76 32.10
C ALA A 34 -7.05 -4.39 33.50
N LEU A 35 -8.04 -4.10 34.36
CA LEU A 35 -8.15 -4.67 35.70
C LEU A 35 -8.30 -6.20 35.66
N GLU A 36 -9.14 -6.71 34.76
CA GLU A 36 -9.34 -8.15 34.60
C GLU A 36 -8.05 -8.82 34.09
N GLY A 37 -7.33 -8.18 33.17
CA GLY A 37 -6.02 -8.63 32.72
C GLY A 37 -4.99 -8.66 33.85
N PHE A 38 -5.01 -7.66 34.73
CA PHE A 38 -4.13 -7.65 35.92
C PHE A 38 -4.45 -8.78 36.88
N ALA A 39 -5.74 -9.02 37.15
CA ALA A 39 -6.20 -10.08 38.02
C ALA A 39 -5.87 -11.46 37.47
N LEU A 40 -6.13 -11.68 36.17
CA LEU A 40 -5.77 -12.92 35.47
C LEU A 40 -4.26 -13.16 35.54
N GLY A 41 -3.45 -12.13 35.27
CA GLY A 41 -2.00 -12.21 35.35
C GLY A 41 -1.48 -12.49 36.76
N ASP A 42 -2.19 -12.06 37.81
CA ASP A 42 -1.86 -12.35 39.23
C ASP A 42 -2.38 -13.72 39.70
N GLY A 43 -2.83 -14.59 38.79
CA GLY A 43 -3.29 -15.94 39.11
C GLY A 43 -4.76 -16.05 39.49
N MET A 44 -5.57 -15.00 39.33
CA MET A 44 -6.98 -15.06 39.71
C MET A 44 -7.86 -15.67 38.62
N THR A 45 -8.69 -16.64 38.98
CA THR A 45 -9.83 -17.05 38.13
C THR A 45 -10.81 -15.88 37.99
N THR A 46 -11.02 -15.39 36.77
CA THR A 46 -11.84 -14.19 36.51
C THR A 46 -12.91 -14.44 35.44
N PRO A 47 -14.17 -14.00 35.63
CA PRO A 47 -15.21 -14.09 34.59
C PRO A 47 -14.99 -13.01 33.52
N ILE A 48 -14.66 -13.42 32.29
CA ILE A 48 -14.37 -12.53 31.17
C ILE A 48 -15.50 -12.54 30.15
N GLU A 49 -15.83 -11.37 29.62
CA GLU A 49 -16.80 -11.22 28.54
C GLU A 49 -16.24 -11.74 27.22
N VAL A 50 -17.08 -12.50 26.50
CA VAL A 50 -16.78 -13.02 25.17
C VAL A 50 -17.59 -12.26 24.14
N TRP A 51 -16.90 -11.63 23.19
CA TRP A 51 -17.48 -10.77 22.16
C TRP A 51 -17.46 -11.47 20.80
N VAL A 52 -18.53 -11.25 20.03
CA VAL A 52 -18.68 -11.82 18.67
C VAL A 52 -19.04 -10.73 17.67
N LYS A 53 -18.82 -11.01 16.38
CA LYS A 53 -19.15 -10.10 15.27
C LYS A 53 -20.63 -9.72 15.31
N SER A 54 -20.93 -8.47 15.02
CA SER A 54 -22.30 -7.98 14.85
C SER A 54 -22.38 -6.87 13.82
N TRP A 55 -23.60 -6.43 13.56
CA TRP A 55 -23.91 -5.30 12.70
C TRP A 55 -25.16 -4.59 13.26
N PRO A 56 -25.22 -3.24 13.30
CA PRO A 56 -24.27 -2.27 12.75
C PRO A 56 -23.07 -1.94 13.66
N LEU A 57 -23.14 -2.23 14.95
CA LEU A 57 -21.97 -2.17 15.83
C LEU A 57 -21.02 -3.33 15.50
N PRO A 58 -19.70 -3.11 15.41
CA PRO A 58 -18.75 -4.15 14.96
C PRO A 58 -18.84 -5.44 15.76
N THR A 59 -19.03 -5.33 17.08
CA THR A 59 -19.09 -6.48 17.99
C THR A 59 -20.17 -6.31 19.07
N LYS A 60 -20.63 -7.44 19.59
CA LYS A 60 -21.57 -7.52 20.73
C LYS A 60 -21.15 -8.60 21.71
N LYS A 61 -21.45 -8.41 22.99
CA LYS A 61 -21.29 -9.44 24.01
C LYS A 61 -22.16 -10.65 23.67
N GLN A 62 -21.54 -11.83 23.62
CA GLN A 62 -22.23 -13.11 23.45
C GLN A 62 -22.51 -13.78 24.79
N ARG A 63 -21.48 -13.88 25.63
CA ARG A 63 -21.53 -14.59 26.91
C ARG A 63 -20.42 -14.09 27.84
N THR A 64 -20.33 -14.68 29.02
CA THR A 64 -19.20 -14.55 29.94
C THR A 64 -18.69 -15.95 30.26
N ARG A 65 -17.38 -16.14 30.40
CA ARG A 65 -16.78 -17.41 30.84
C ARG A 65 -15.65 -17.18 31.83
N LEU A 66 -15.44 -18.15 32.73
CA LEU A 66 -14.30 -18.13 33.64
C LEU A 66 -13.02 -18.44 32.87
N ILE A 67 -11.99 -17.63 33.09
CA ILE A 67 -10.63 -17.81 32.55
C ILE A 67 -9.66 -17.99 33.72
N ASN A 68 -8.59 -18.73 33.48
CA ASN A 68 -7.55 -19.09 34.45
C ASN A 68 -8.06 -19.93 35.64
N THR A 69 -8.83 -20.99 35.36
CA THR A 69 -9.40 -21.89 36.40
C THR A 69 -8.35 -22.68 37.18
N GLU A 70 -7.13 -22.77 36.65
CA GLU A 70 -5.98 -23.42 37.28
C GLU A 70 -5.23 -22.47 38.24
N ASN A 71 -5.59 -21.18 38.25
CA ASN A 71 -4.98 -20.13 39.07
C ASN A 71 -3.47 -19.94 38.80
N GLU A 72 -3.09 -20.07 37.54
CA GLU A 72 -1.71 -19.90 37.08
C GLU A 72 -1.36 -18.42 37.01
N SER A 73 -0.22 -18.06 37.61
CA SER A 73 0.30 -16.70 37.59
C SER A 73 1.14 -16.46 36.34
N ALA A 74 0.98 -15.30 35.71
CA ALA A 74 1.88 -14.84 34.64
C ALA A 74 3.24 -14.34 35.19
N TRP A 75 3.37 -14.19 36.52
CA TRP A 75 4.58 -13.75 37.19
C TRP A 75 5.31 -14.95 37.79
N LEU A 76 6.55 -15.19 37.35
CA LEU A 76 7.42 -16.27 37.85
C LEU A 76 7.67 -16.14 39.35
N GLU A 77 8.00 -14.93 39.79
CA GLU A 77 8.22 -14.58 41.19
C GLU A 77 7.53 -13.25 41.50
N GLY A 78 6.93 -13.15 42.69
CA GLY A 78 6.29 -11.93 43.17
C GLY A 78 4.82 -11.78 42.75
N GLU A 79 4.38 -10.53 42.65
CA GLU A 79 2.99 -10.16 42.34
C GLU A 79 2.94 -9.19 41.15
N CYS A 80 1.75 -8.97 40.60
CA CYS A 80 1.52 -8.04 39.52
C CYS A 80 2.17 -6.66 39.74
N LEU A 81 2.93 -6.17 38.76
CA LEU A 81 3.59 -4.86 38.81
C LEU A 81 2.60 -3.73 39.19
N TRP A 82 1.40 -3.74 38.61
CA TRP A 82 0.39 -2.71 38.90
C TRP A 82 -0.20 -2.84 40.31
N LYS A 83 -0.13 -4.02 40.92
CA LYS A 83 -0.50 -4.24 42.33
C LYS A 83 0.58 -3.69 43.26
N GLN A 84 1.86 -3.90 42.95
CA GLN A 84 2.99 -3.29 43.67
C GLN A 84 2.92 -1.75 43.65
N HIS A 85 2.49 -1.18 42.52
CA HIS A 85 2.26 0.27 42.37
C HIS A 85 0.95 0.74 43.05
N GLY A 86 0.18 -0.17 43.65
CA GLY A 86 -1.09 0.11 44.31
C GLY A 86 -2.18 0.59 43.37
N VAL A 87 -2.10 0.29 42.07
CA VAL A 87 -3.12 0.64 41.07
C VAL A 87 -4.41 -0.13 41.32
N TRP A 88 -4.28 -1.39 41.73
CA TRP A 88 -5.37 -2.28 42.08
C TRP A 88 -5.00 -3.17 43.26
N SER A 89 -5.99 -3.84 43.85
CA SER A 89 -5.81 -4.84 44.91
C SER A 89 -6.95 -5.86 44.91
N VAL A 90 -6.80 -6.94 45.67
CA VAL A 90 -7.89 -7.87 45.96
C VAL A 90 -8.69 -7.35 47.14
N ASN A 91 -10.00 -7.17 46.97
CA ASN A 91 -10.87 -6.76 48.05
C ASN A 91 -10.96 -7.89 49.10
N SER A 92 -10.53 -7.61 50.34
CA SER A 92 -10.46 -8.62 51.40
C SER A 92 -11.82 -9.20 51.83
N LYS A 93 -12.94 -8.53 51.52
CA LYS A 93 -14.28 -9.01 51.85
C LYS A 93 -14.90 -9.85 50.75
N THR A 94 -14.63 -9.53 49.49
CA THR A 94 -15.28 -10.19 48.34
C THR A 94 -14.36 -11.11 47.55
N GLY A 95 -13.04 -11.00 47.74
CA GLY A 95 -12.03 -11.69 46.93
C GLY A 95 -11.94 -11.18 45.49
N GLN A 96 -12.63 -10.10 45.15
CA GLN A 96 -12.69 -9.58 43.77
C GLN A 96 -11.63 -8.48 43.53
N PRO A 97 -11.15 -8.32 42.29
CA PRO A 97 -10.23 -7.25 41.95
C PRO A 97 -10.91 -5.88 42.09
N GLN A 98 -10.18 -4.93 42.69
CA GLN A 98 -10.64 -3.58 42.97
C GLN A 98 -9.61 -2.55 42.48
N VAL A 99 -10.06 -1.56 41.72
CA VAL A 99 -9.26 -0.39 41.33
C VAL A 99 -9.06 0.53 42.52
N ASN A 100 -7.82 0.92 42.77
CA ASN A 100 -7.42 1.84 43.83
C ASN A 100 -6.99 3.21 43.28
N LYS A 101 -6.37 3.24 42.09
CA LYS A 101 -5.92 4.47 41.41
C LYS A 101 -6.48 4.51 39.97
N PRO A 102 -7.71 5.01 39.78
CA PRO A 102 -8.39 4.94 38.48
C PRO A 102 -7.73 5.81 37.39
N ASP A 103 -7.03 6.88 37.78
CA ASP A 103 -6.38 7.85 36.89
C ASP A 103 -4.87 7.61 36.76
N TYR A 104 -4.36 6.45 37.21
CA TYR A 104 -2.92 6.17 37.28
C TYR A 104 -2.20 6.35 35.94
N PHE A 105 -2.81 5.93 34.84
CA PHE A 105 -2.19 6.04 33.51
C PHE A 105 -2.56 7.33 32.76
N MET A 106 -3.42 8.18 33.33
CA MET A 106 -3.83 9.43 32.71
C MET A 106 -2.96 10.61 33.11
N LYS A 107 -2.10 10.47 34.14
CA LYS A 107 -1.37 11.58 34.74
C LYS A 107 0.12 11.31 34.83
N HIS A 108 0.90 12.33 34.52
CA HIS A 108 2.35 12.28 34.69
C HIS A 108 2.69 12.19 36.19
N PRO A 109 3.51 11.22 36.63
CA PRO A 109 3.68 10.93 38.06
C PRO A 109 4.39 12.04 38.85
N ILE A 110 5.13 12.93 38.18
CA ILE A 110 5.86 14.02 38.83
C ILE A 110 5.09 15.35 38.75
N THR A 111 4.52 15.67 37.58
CA THR A 111 3.88 16.97 37.34
C THR A 111 2.37 16.95 37.61
N GLY A 112 1.75 15.77 37.59
CA GLY A 112 0.30 15.60 37.73
C GLY A 112 -0.51 16.00 36.48
N GLU A 113 0.16 16.44 35.42
CA GLU A 113 -0.48 16.84 34.16
C GLU A 113 -1.07 15.65 33.41
N LYS A 114 -2.07 15.91 32.58
CA LYS A 114 -2.67 14.88 31.73
C LYS A 114 -1.66 14.37 30.71
N ILE A 115 -1.53 13.05 30.62
CA ILE A 115 -0.70 12.37 29.63
C ILE A 115 -1.43 12.32 28.29
N ASP A 116 -0.65 12.52 27.21
CA ASP A 116 -1.05 12.32 25.83
C ASP A 116 -0.02 11.43 25.15
N PHE A 117 -0.43 10.23 24.73
CA PHE A 117 0.44 9.26 24.06
C PHE A 117 1.18 9.87 22.86
N SER A 118 0.53 10.76 22.11
CA SER A 118 1.13 11.36 20.92
C SER A 118 2.42 12.10 21.22
N ARG A 119 2.55 12.72 22.40
CA ARG A 119 3.76 13.43 22.82
C ARG A 119 4.92 12.49 23.11
N PHE A 120 4.66 11.37 23.80
CA PHE A 120 5.67 10.33 24.01
C PHE A 120 6.12 9.70 22.70
N TYR A 121 5.18 9.51 21.77
CA TYR A 121 5.47 8.93 20.46
C TYR A 121 6.31 9.88 19.59
N LEU A 122 5.95 11.16 19.51
CA LEU A 122 6.73 12.18 18.77
C LEU A 122 8.13 12.38 19.37
N ASP A 123 8.27 12.38 20.70
CA ASP A 123 9.57 12.41 21.37
C ASP A 123 10.45 11.21 20.99
N PHE A 124 9.84 10.02 20.91
CA PHE A 124 10.52 8.80 20.49
C PHE A 124 10.94 8.88 19.02
N ILE A 125 10.03 9.30 18.13
CA ILE A 125 10.33 9.53 16.71
C ILE A 125 11.50 10.50 16.56
N GLY A 126 11.49 11.63 17.27
CA GLY A 126 12.57 12.61 17.20
C GLY A 126 13.94 12.04 17.62
N LYS A 127 13.99 11.16 18.62
CA LYS A 127 15.22 10.47 19.03
C LYS A 127 15.64 9.42 17.99
N TYR A 128 14.69 8.64 17.49
CA TYR A 128 14.92 7.63 16.45
C TYR A 128 15.49 8.27 15.18
N SER A 129 14.83 9.31 14.66
CA SER A 129 15.24 10.02 13.44
C SER A 129 16.64 10.60 13.58
N LYS A 130 16.92 11.32 14.68
CA LYS A 130 18.25 11.89 14.95
C LYS A 130 19.34 10.81 15.03
N ALA A 131 19.05 9.66 15.63
CA ALA A 131 20.01 8.56 15.72
C ALA A 131 20.36 8.03 14.31
N ILE A 132 19.35 7.70 13.49
CA ILE A 132 19.55 7.19 12.13
C ILE A 132 20.25 8.24 11.25
N GLN A 133 19.77 9.47 11.27
CA GLN A 133 20.28 10.54 10.40
C GLN A 133 21.64 11.08 10.83
N SER A 134 22.07 10.86 12.07
CA SER A 134 23.46 11.14 12.48
C SER A 134 24.48 10.28 11.73
N VAL A 135 24.05 9.12 11.21
CA VAL A 135 24.86 8.20 10.39
C VAL A 135 24.55 8.40 8.91
N ILE A 136 23.27 8.53 8.54
CA ILE A 136 22.83 8.70 7.15
C ILE A 136 21.94 9.96 7.05
N PRO A 137 22.53 11.17 6.87
CA PRO A 137 21.78 12.42 6.91
C PRO A 137 20.62 12.53 5.90
N SER A 138 20.72 11.84 4.76
CA SER A 138 19.69 11.82 3.71
C SER A 138 18.57 10.80 3.94
N ALA A 139 18.61 10.01 5.02
CA ALA A 139 17.65 8.94 5.23
C ALA A 139 16.24 9.49 5.49
N PHE A 140 15.28 8.99 4.70
CA PHE A 140 13.86 9.17 4.97
C PHE A 140 13.39 8.30 6.14
N ILE A 141 12.63 8.91 7.05
CA ILE A 141 12.03 8.25 8.20
C ILE A 141 10.51 8.18 7.99
N PHE A 142 9.98 6.96 7.88
CA PHE A 142 8.57 6.69 7.66
C PHE A 142 7.88 6.57 9.01
N VAL A 143 6.87 7.41 9.21
CA VAL A 143 6.16 7.53 10.49
C VAL A 143 4.70 7.18 10.29
N GLU A 144 4.29 6.10 10.93
CA GLU A 144 2.90 5.66 10.96
C GLU A 144 2.14 6.31 12.13
N PRO A 145 0.86 6.66 11.95
CA PRO A 145 -0.05 6.98 13.04
C PRO A 145 -0.57 5.69 13.69
N VAL A 146 -1.25 5.82 14.84
CA VAL A 146 -2.05 4.71 15.38
C VAL A 146 -3.10 4.32 14.34
N PRO A 147 -3.27 3.03 13.99
CA PRO A 147 -4.22 2.61 12.97
C PRO A 147 -5.63 3.13 13.24
N ASN A 148 -6.28 3.65 12.19
CA ASN A 148 -7.63 4.22 12.22
C ASN A 148 -7.83 5.48 13.08
N GLU A 149 -6.79 5.99 13.73
CA GLU A 149 -6.80 7.26 14.44
C GLU A 149 -6.19 8.39 13.58
N PRO A 150 -6.51 9.66 13.87
CA PRO A 150 -5.81 10.78 13.25
C PRO A 150 -4.31 10.74 13.54
N ALA A 151 -3.51 11.24 12.60
CA ALA A 151 -2.08 11.41 12.84
C ALA A 151 -1.82 12.35 14.04
N PRO A 152 -0.76 12.11 14.83
CA PRO A 152 -0.38 13.02 15.89
C PRO A 152 -0.13 14.43 15.34
N VAL A 153 -0.39 15.47 16.14
CA VAL A 153 -0.18 16.86 15.72
C VAL A 153 1.26 17.27 15.98
N TRP A 154 2.00 17.49 14.90
CA TRP A 154 3.38 17.96 14.87
C TRP A 154 3.42 19.46 15.17
N GLY A 155 4.25 19.84 16.13
CA GLY A 155 4.54 21.21 16.51
C GLY A 155 5.94 21.67 16.05
N PRO A 156 6.27 22.95 16.28
CA PRO A 156 7.53 23.55 15.80
C PRO A 156 8.80 22.93 16.40
N ASP A 157 8.69 22.26 17.54
CA ASP A 157 9.82 21.63 18.24
C ASP A 157 10.01 20.15 17.83
N ASP A 158 9.09 19.59 17.05
CA ASP A 158 9.17 18.23 16.55
C ASP A 158 10.18 18.14 15.38
N HIS A 159 10.79 16.97 15.18
CA HIS A 159 11.85 16.81 14.19
C HIS A 159 11.31 16.78 12.75
N GLU A 160 11.52 17.83 11.95
CA GLU A 160 10.83 17.95 10.66
C GLU A 160 11.55 17.35 9.44
N GLU A 161 12.85 17.03 9.56
CA GLU A 161 13.72 16.70 8.41
C GLU A 161 13.52 15.27 7.89
N ASN A 162 13.36 15.14 6.57
CA ASN A 162 13.23 13.85 5.87
C ASN A 162 12.18 12.90 6.47
N ILE A 163 11.12 13.44 7.07
CA ILE A 163 9.98 12.66 7.56
C ILE A 163 9.01 12.39 6.40
N VAL A 164 8.53 11.15 6.33
CA VAL A 164 7.46 10.69 5.42
C VAL A 164 6.27 10.23 6.27
N TYR A 165 5.08 10.77 5.99
CA TYR A 165 3.85 10.32 6.61
C TYR A 165 3.41 8.99 5.98
N ALA A 166 3.29 7.93 6.79
CA ALA A 166 3.08 6.56 6.32
C ALA A 166 1.83 5.89 6.93
N PRO A 167 0.61 6.42 6.73
CA PRO A 167 -0.60 5.79 7.27
C PRO A 167 -0.95 4.49 6.56
N HIS A 168 -1.70 3.63 7.22
CA HIS A 168 -2.31 2.45 6.60
C HIS A 168 -3.75 2.71 6.17
N TRP A 169 -4.23 1.91 5.22
CA TRP A 169 -5.65 1.90 4.89
C TRP A 169 -6.15 0.52 4.45
N TYR A 170 -7.24 0.07 5.07
CA TYR A 170 -7.97 -1.14 4.73
C TYR A 170 -9.49 -0.90 4.76
N ASP A 171 -10.26 -1.64 3.95
CA ASP A 171 -11.71 -1.71 4.15
C ASP A 171 -12.01 -2.57 5.38
N LEU A 172 -12.20 -1.91 6.51
CA LEU A 172 -12.46 -2.55 7.81
C LEU A 172 -13.70 -3.47 7.80
N HIS A 173 -14.73 -3.16 7.01
CA HIS A 173 -15.93 -4.00 6.97
C HIS A 173 -15.63 -5.34 6.30
N SER A 174 -14.96 -5.27 5.15
CA SER A 174 -14.59 -6.45 4.37
C SER A 174 -13.50 -7.26 5.06
N LEU A 175 -12.53 -6.59 5.70
CA LEU A 175 -11.48 -7.20 6.51
C LEU A 175 -12.06 -7.98 7.68
N PHE A 176 -12.93 -7.33 8.46
CA PHE A 176 -13.51 -7.94 9.64
C PHE A 176 -14.45 -9.10 9.31
N ASN A 177 -15.23 -9.01 8.23
CA ASN A 177 -16.17 -10.07 7.84
C ASN A 177 -15.57 -11.13 6.92
N LYS A 178 -14.36 -10.91 6.40
CA LYS A 178 -13.73 -11.75 5.36
C LYS A 178 -14.67 -11.99 4.18
N ALA A 179 -15.30 -10.93 3.70
CA ALA A 179 -16.28 -10.99 2.62
C ALA A 179 -16.28 -9.71 1.79
N PHE A 180 -16.42 -9.86 0.47
CA PHE A 180 -16.61 -8.75 -0.47
C PHE A 180 -17.35 -9.23 -1.72
N ASP A 181 -18.50 -8.62 -2.02
CA ASP A 181 -19.28 -8.89 -3.24
C ASP A 181 -19.37 -7.66 -4.16
N GLY A 182 -18.83 -6.51 -3.73
CA GLY A 182 -18.86 -5.25 -4.46
C GLY A 182 -20.25 -4.61 -4.60
N ARG A 183 -21.29 -5.14 -3.96
CA ARG A 183 -22.65 -4.61 -4.03
C ARG A 183 -22.90 -3.54 -2.99
N ILE A 184 -22.38 -3.72 -1.78
CA ILE A 184 -22.53 -2.80 -0.67
C ILE A 184 -21.19 -2.69 0.05
N THR A 185 -20.75 -1.46 0.30
CA THR A 185 -19.56 -1.17 1.12
C THR A 185 -19.88 -0.08 2.13
N HIS A 186 -19.19 -0.08 3.27
CA HIS A 186 -19.43 0.86 4.36
C HIS A 186 -18.19 1.70 4.68
N ASP A 187 -18.40 2.97 5.02
CA ASP A 187 -17.40 3.85 5.63
C ASP A 187 -17.40 3.62 7.15
N VAL A 188 -16.67 2.58 7.59
CA VAL A 188 -16.64 2.18 9.01
C VAL A 188 -16.05 3.26 9.90
N GLN A 189 -15.00 3.95 9.44
CA GLN A 189 -14.43 5.09 10.17
C GLN A 189 -15.41 6.25 10.27
N GLY A 190 -16.20 6.49 9.22
CA GLY A 190 -17.30 7.44 9.27
C GLY A 190 -18.37 7.05 10.31
N LEU A 191 -18.73 5.77 10.38
CA LEU A 191 -19.69 5.26 11.36
C LEU A 191 -19.20 5.44 12.79
N SER A 192 -17.93 5.12 13.08
CA SER A 192 -17.36 5.30 14.43
C SER A 192 -17.32 6.78 14.84
N LYS A 193 -17.20 7.69 13.87
CA LYS A 193 -17.27 9.15 14.07
C LYS A 193 -18.70 9.72 14.02
N GLY A 194 -19.72 8.87 14.09
CA GLY A 194 -21.13 9.27 14.23
C GLY A 194 -21.88 9.54 12.92
N LYS A 195 -21.32 9.20 11.75
CA LYS A 195 -22.12 9.22 10.50
C LYS A 195 -23.28 8.22 10.60
N SER A 196 -24.43 8.57 10.03
CA SER A 196 -25.55 7.64 9.95
C SER A 196 -25.23 6.49 8.98
N VAL A 197 -25.83 5.32 9.22
CA VAL A 197 -25.68 4.14 8.35
C VAL A 197 -26.01 4.46 6.90
N PHE A 198 -27.06 5.24 6.66
CA PHE A 198 -27.44 5.65 5.30
C PHE A 198 -26.35 6.47 4.61
N ALA A 199 -25.75 7.44 5.32
CA ALA A 199 -24.69 8.29 4.77
C ALA A 199 -23.36 7.55 4.60
N ALA A 200 -23.12 6.50 5.38
CA ALA A 200 -21.91 5.68 5.33
C ALA A 200 -22.03 4.47 4.39
N THR A 201 -23.15 4.26 3.70
CA THR A 201 -23.38 3.10 2.83
C THR A 201 -23.25 3.48 1.37
N TYR A 202 -22.51 2.67 0.61
CA TYR A 202 -22.26 2.88 -0.81
C TYR A 202 -22.64 1.64 -1.62
N PHE A 203 -23.14 1.85 -2.84
CA PHE A 203 -23.72 0.79 -3.66
C PHE A 203 -22.94 0.55 -4.96
N GLY A 204 -22.68 -0.73 -5.25
CA GLY A 204 -21.98 -1.21 -6.43
C GLY A 204 -20.49 -0.84 -6.46
N MET A 205 -19.78 -1.34 -7.46
CA MET A 205 -18.34 -1.07 -7.64
C MET A 205 -17.99 0.41 -7.84
N LYS A 206 -18.93 1.22 -8.35
CA LYS A 206 -18.76 2.69 -8.42
C LYS A 206 -18.88 3.32 -7.03
N GLY A 207 -19.81 2.83 -6.22
CA GLY A 207 -19.96 3.22 -4.82
C GLY A 207 -18.73 2.86 -3.98
N ALA A 208 -18.21 1.64 -4.14
CA ALA A 208 -16.99 1.20 -3.46
C ALA A 208 -15.80 2.12 -3.76
N ARG A 209 -15.51 2.39 -5.04
CA ARG A 209 -14.45 3.34 -5.43
C ARG A 209 -14.68 4.75 -4.88
N LYS A 210 -15.92 5.24 -4.84
CA LYS A 210 -16.25 6.54 -4.25
C LYS A 210 -16.01 6.55 -2.74
N ASN A 211 -16.39 5.48 -2.05
CA ASN A 211 -16.17 5.28 -0.62
C ASN A 211 -14.67 5.35 -0.30
N TYR A 212 -13.89 4.45 -0.91
CA TYR A 212 -12.46 4.32 -0.63
C TYR A 212 -11.68 5.58 -1.03
N ARG A 213 -12.00 6.18 -2.18
CA ARG A 213 -11.40 7.47 -2.60
C ARG A 213 -11.64 8.55 -1.55
N GLY A 214 -12.86 8.64 -1.01
CA GLY A 214 -13.22 9.62 0.02
C GLY A 214 -12.48 9.40 1.34
N GLN A 215 -12.37 8.15 1.79
CA GLN A 215 -11.62 7.81 3.00
C GLN A 215 -10.13 8.16 2.87
N LEU A 216 -9.50 7.79 1.75
CA LEU A 216 -8.10 8.13 1.46
C LEU A 216 -7.86 9.64 1.36
N SER A 217 -8.79 10.38 0.76
CA SER A 217 -8.73 11.84 0.74
C SER A 217 -8.79 12.44 2.15
N ASN A 218 -9.59 11.87 3.05
CA ASN A 218 -9.62 12.31 4.46
C ASN A 218 -8.29 12.05 5.17
N ILE A 219 -7.65 10.90 4.92
CA ILE A 219 -6.32 10.58 5.47
C ILE A 219 -5.28 11.61 5.00
N LEU A 220 -5.26 11.94 3.70
CA LEU A 220 -4.35 12.94 3.15
C LEU A 220 -4.60 14.33 3.77
N ASN A 221 -5.85 14.77 3.83
CA ASN A 221 -6.21 16.07 4.41
C ASN A 221 -5.85 16.14 5.90
N SER A 222 -6.09 15.05 6.66
CA SER A 222 -5.69 14.98 8.07
C SER A 222 -4.17 14.99 8.23
N GLY A 223 -3.43 14.32 7.35
CA GLY A 223 -1.97 14.35 7.32
C GLY A 223 -1.43 15.76 7.07
N LEU A 224 -1.96 16.46 6.06
CA LEU A 224 -1.58 17.84 5.77
C LEU A 224 -1.87 18.79 6.95
N GLN A 225 -2.97 18.57 7.67
CA GLN A 225 -3.35 19.38 8.84
C GLN A 225 -2.49 19.10 10.07
N ASN A 226 -2.20 17.82 10.35
CA ASN A 226 -1.57 17.41 11.61
C ASN A 226 -0.06 17.24 11.48
N VAL A 227 0.44 16.78 10.34
CA VAL A 227 1.85 16.47 10.07
C VAL A 227 2.53 17.57 9.23
N GLY A 228 1.73 18.34 8.49
CA GLY A 228 2.20 19.40 7.60
C GLY A 228 2.48 18.91 6.19
N ASN A 229 3.14 19.77 5.39
CA ASN A 229 3.45 19.48 3.98
C ASN A 229 4.66 18.54 3.86
N LYS A 230 4.43 17.24 4.05
CA LYS A 230 5.44 16.18 3.96
C LYS A 230 5.02 15.12 2.92
N PRO A 231 5.97 14.38 2.32
CA PRO A 231 5.64 13.25 1.47
C PRO A 231 4.73 12.26 2.22
N CYS A 232 3.78 11.68 1.48
CA CYS A 232 2.82 10.71 2.01
C CYS A 232 2.86 9.43 1.17
N ILE A 233 2.99 8.29 1.84
CA ILE A 233 2.81 6.97 1.25
C ILE A 233 1.80 6.22 2.09
N ILE A 234 0.89 5.47 1.48
CA ILE A 234 0.10 4.51 2.25
C ILE A 234 1.02 3.34 2.58
N GLY A 235 1.51 3.29 3.82
CA GLY A 235 2.53 2.35 4.31
C GLY A 235 2.09 0.91 4.13
N GLU A 236 0.81 0.64 4.35
CA GLU A 236 0.19 -0.64 4.04
C GLU A 236 -1.24 -0.49 3.52
N CYS A 237 -1.57 -1.30 2.52
CA CYS A 237 -2.93 -1.53 2.07
C CYS A 237 -3.05 -2.93 1.47
N GLY A 238 -4.27 -3.45 1.31
CA GLY A 238 -4.45 -4.76 0.70
C GLY A 238 -5.83 -5.32 0.89
N ILE A 239 -5.99 -6.59 0.53
CA ILE A 239 -7.21 -7.35 0.76
C ILE A 239 -6.86 -8.75 1.28
N PRO A 240 -7.69 -9.32 2.16
CA PRO A 240 -7.52 -10.72 2.53
C PRO A 240 -7.81 -11.63 1.32
N MET A 241 -6.94 -12.59 1.08
CA MET A 241 -7.11 -13.62 0.06
C MET A 241 -8.12 -14.69 0.49
N ASP A 242 -8.38 -14.83 1.79
CA ASP A 242 -9.32 -15.81 2.35
C ASP A 242 -10.79 -15.35 2.40
N ILE A 243 -11.14 -14.27 1.67
CA ILE A 243 -12.51 -13.76 1.59
C ILE A 243 -13.51 -14.76 0.97
N ASN A 244 -14.79 -14.53 1.23
CA ASN A 244 -15.92 -15.25 0.61
C ASN A 244 -15.79 -16.77 0.84
N GLN A 245 -15.48 -17.16 2.07
CA GLN A 245 -15.35 -18.57 2.50
C GLN A 245 -14.25 -19.32 1.72
N ARG A 246 -13.15 -18.62 1.36
CA ARG A 246 -12.00 -19.22 0.66
C ARG A 246 -12.35 -19.86 -0.68
N ARG A 247 -13.44 -19.43 -1.33
CA ARG A 247 -13.93 -20.07 -2.56
C ARG A 247 -12.87 -20.09 -3.67
N ALA A 248 -12.13 -19.00 -3.84
CA ALA A 248 -11.06 -18.87 -4.83
C ALA A 248 -9.93 -19.90 -4.63
N PHE A 249 -9.72 -20.40 -3.41
CA PHE A 249 -8.70 -21.42 -3.13
C PHE A 249 -9.11 -22.80 -3.66
N LEU A 250 -10.40 -22.99 -3.95
CA LEU A 250 -10.95 -24.25 -4.45
C LEU A 250 -11.03 -24.27 -5.98
N ASP A 251 -11.38 -23.15 -6.61
CA ASP A 251 -11.61 -23.09 -8.06
C ASP A 251 -10.59 -22.23 -8.83
N GLY A 252 -9.70 -21.52 -8.14
CA GLY A 252 -8.70 -20.65 -8.76
C GLY A 252 -9.27 -19.34 -9.33
N ASP A 253 -10.54 -19.03 -9.10
CA ASP A 253 -11.19 -17.80 -9.59
C ASP A 253 -11.01 -16.65 -8.58
N PHE A 254 -9.93 -15.89 -8.77
CA PHE A 254 -9.65 -14.65 -8.03
C PHE A 254 -10.36 -13.42 -8.62
N GLY A 255 -11.42 -13.58 -9.41
CA GLY A 255 -12.13 -12.45 -10.02
C GLY A 255 -12.80 -11.51 -9.01
N HIS A 256 -13.27 -12.02 -7.86
CA HIS A 256 -13.78 -11.17 -6.78
C HIS A 256 -12.66 -10.35 -6.13
N HIS A 257 -11.52 -10.98 -5.85
CA HIS A 257 -10.32 -10.34 -5.32
C HIS A 257 -9.80 -9.27 -6.27
N SER A 258 -9.71 -9.57 -7.56
CA SER A 258 -9.26 -8.62 -8.57
C SER A 258 -10.18 -7.41 -8.65
N ARG A 259 -11.50 -7.58 -8.59
CA ARG A 259 -12.44 -6.44 -8.53
C ARG A 259 -12.30 -5.64 -7.24
N PHE A 260 -12.10 -6.30 -6.11
CA PHE A 260 -11.94 -5.65 -4.82
C PHE A 260 -10.64 -4.83 -4.80
N LEU A 261 -9.52 -5.46 -5.13
CA LEU A 261 -8.22 -4.83 -5.16
C LEU A 261 -8.15 -3.71 -6.21
N ASP A 262 -8.75 -3.88 -7.39
CA ASP A 262 -8.87 -2.81 -8.37
C ASP A 262 -9.64 -1.60 -7.82
N ALA A 263 -10.68 -1.82 -7.01
CA ALA A 263 -11.39 -0.71 -6.35
C ALA A 263 -10.52 0.00 -5.30
N VAL A 264 -9.68 -0.74 -4.57
CA VAL A 264 -8.70 -0.17 -3.62
C VAL A 264 -7.65 0.65 -4.37
N LEU A 265 -6.95 0.03 -5.33
CA LEU A 265 -5.82 0.63 -6.03
C LEU A 265 -6.25 1.79 -6.93
N SER A 266 -7.38 1.70 -7.62
CA SER A 266 -7.91 2.84 -8.39
C SER A 266 -8.32 4.03 -7.52
N SER A 267 -8.64 3.80 -6.24
CA SER A 267 -8.88 4.86 -5.28
C SER A 267 -7.59 5.51 -4.75
N MET A 268 -6.47 4.78 -4.71
CA MET A 268 -5.13 5.34 -4.47
C MET A 268 -4.70 6.25 -5.63
N GLU A 269 -4.81 5.73 -6.86
CA GLU A 269 -4.55 6.47 -8.11
C GLU A 269 -5.35 7.77 -8.18
N ALA A 270 -6.64 7.70 -7.86
CA ALA A 270 -7.54 8.85 -7.87
C ALA A 270 -7.15 9.96 -6.86
N ASN A 271 -6.29 9.65 -5.88
CA ASN A 271 -5.73 10.59 -4.91
C ASN A 271 -4.22 10.86 -5.13
N LEU A 272 -3.61 10.31 -6.19
CA LEU A 272 -2.16 10.38 -6.45
C LEU A 272 -1.30 9.87 -5.27
N LEU A 273 -1.80 8.88 -4.53
CA LEU A 273 -1.09 8.30 -3.40
C LEU A 273 -0.16 7.19 -3.88
N SER A 274 1.10 7.25 -3.45
CA SER A 274 1.97 6.07 -3.45
C SER A 274 1.51 5.11 -2.35
N PHE A 275 1.78 3.81 -2.52
CA PHE A 275 1.38 2.81 -1.53
C PHE A 275 2.31 1.60 -1.56
N THR A 276 2.37 0.87 -0.44
CA THR A 276 2.92 -0.48 -0.36
C THR A 276 1.76 -1.47 -0.23
N LEU A 277 1.76 -2.51 -1.05
CA LEU A 277 0.74 -3.55 -1.02
C LEU A 277 1.16 -4.65 -0.03
N TRP A 278 0.33 -4.90 0.98
CA TRP A 278 0.46 -6.00 1.92
C TRP A 278 -0.22 -7.27 1.33
N ASN A 279 0.52 -8.32 0.98
CA ASN A 279 1.98 -8.40 0.94
C ASN A 279 2.47 -9.37 -0.14
N TYR A 280 3.80 -9.50 -0.27
CA TYR A 280 4.43 -10.65 -0.91
C TYR A 280 5.11 -11.50 0.18
N ASN A 281 4.67 -12.75 0.33
CA ASN A 281 5.22 -13.72 1.25
C ASN A 281 5.44 -15.03 0.49
N ALA A 282 6.71 -15.34 0.22
CA ALA A 282 7.10 -16.51 -0.55
C ALA A 282 6.74 -17.85 0.15
N THR A 283 6.52 -17.85 1.46
CA THR A 283 6.16 -19.06 2.22
C THR A 283 4.66 -19.17 2.46
N ASN A 284 3.83 -18.24 1.97
CA ASN A 284 2.40 -18.27 2.19
C ASN A 284 1.75 -19.52 1.58
N ASP A 285 0.79 -20.11 2.29
CA ASP A 285 -0.05 -21.20 1.80
C ASP A 285 -1.56 -20.93 1.98
N ASN A 286 -2.41 -21.68 1.29
CA ASN A 286 -3.87 -21.46 1.34
C ASN A 286 -4.55 -22.03 2.61
N LYS A 287 -3.79 -22.74 3.44
CA LYS A 287 -4.28 -23.45 4.63
C LYS A 287 -4.12 -22.60 5.88
N TYR A 288 -2.89 -22.15 6.13
CA TYR A 288 -2.41 -21.43 7.28
C TYR A 288 -2.08 -19.96 6.99
N GLY A 289 -1.98 -19.56 5.70
CA GLY A 289 -1.67 -18.19 5.34
C GLY A 289 -0.17 -17.92 5.46
N ASP A 290 0.19 -16.88 6.21
CA ASP A 290 1.54 -16.34 6.31
C ASP A 290 2.48 -17.10 7.26
N HIS A 291 1.98 -18.11 7.97
CA HIS A 291 2.69 -18.86 9.03
C HIS A 291 3.17 -18.02 10.21
N TRP A 292 2.66 -16.80 10.37
CA TRP A 292 3.01 -15.90 11.46
C TRP A 292 1.85 -15.69 12.42
N ASN A 293 0.81 -14.98 11.99
CA ASN A 293 -0.39 -14.73 12.77
C ASN A 293 -1.63 -15.44 12.17
N GLY A 294 -1.44 -16.18 11.08
CA GLY A 294 -2.50 -16.92 10.39
C GLY A 294 -3.30 -16.06 9.40
N GLU A 295 -2.77 -14.88 9.06
CA GLU A 295 -3.34 -14.02 8.03
C GLU A 295 -2.99 -14.51 6.63
N ASP A 296 -3.87 -14.25 5.67
CA ASP A 296 -3.64 -14.58 4.27
C ASP A 296 -3.94 -13.34 3.42
N PHE A 297 -2.94 -12.49 3.28
CA PHE A 297 -2.97 -11.28 2.43
C PHE A 297 -2.07 -11.38 1.21
N SER A 298 -1.27 -12.44 1.13
CA SER A 298 -0.18 -12.45 0.17
C SER A 298 -0.71 -12.48 -1.27
N ILE A 299 -0.12 -11.70 -2.18
CA ILE A 299 -0.42 -11.83 -3.61
C ILE A 299 0.18 -13.10 -4.21
N PHE A 300 0.82 -13.94 -3.39
CA PHE A 300 1.49 -15.16 -3.80
C PHE A 300 1.08 -16.34 -2.91
N SER A 301 0.92 -17.52 -3.50
CA SER A 301 0.79 -18.81 -2.81
C SER A 301 0.98 -19.93 -3.83
N LEU A 302 1.96 -20.82 -3.59
CA LEU A 302 2.23 -21.99 -4.46
C LEU A 302 1.10 -23.02 -4.46
N ASP A 303 0.26 -23.00 -3.42
CA ASP A 303 -0.91 -23.87 -3.29
C ASP A 303 -2.12 -23.35 -4.09
N SER A 304 -2.00 -22.16 -4.71
CA SER A 304 -3.07 -21.58 -5.53
C SER A 304 -3.37 -22.50 -6.72
N PRO A 305 -4.64 -22.93 -6.89
CA PRO A 305 -5.01 -23.67 -8.08
C PRO A 305 -4.72 -22.80 -9.31
N HIS A 306 -3.93 -23.32 -10.25
CA HIS A 306 -3.81 -22.65 -11.54
C HIS A 306 -5.20 -22.60 -12.18
N SER A 307 -5.66 -21.39 -12.52
CA SER A 307 -6.79 -21.26 -13.43
C SER A 307 -6.47 -22.09 -14.68
N PRO A 308 -7.37 -22.99 -15.14
CA PRO A 308 -7.07 -23.83 -16.28
C PRO A 308 -6.76 -22.95 -17.48
N CYS A 309 -5.49 -22.89 -17.85
CA CYS A 309 -5.06 -22.25 -19.08
C CYS A 309 -5.83 -22.93 -20.22
N LYS A 310 -6.52 -22.14 -21.06
CA LYS A 310 -7.20 -22.71 -22.22
C LYS A 310 -6.11 -23.22 -23.18
N ASN A 311 -5.91 -24.53 -23.13
CA ASN A 311 -5.05 -25.39 -23.96
C ASN A 311 -3.63 -25.61 -23.42
N GLY A 312 -3.31 -26.89 -23.20
CA GLY A 312 -1.96 -27.38 -22.94
C GLY A 312 -1.93 -28.44 -21.84
N SER A 313 -2.02 -29.71 -22.23
CA SER A 313 -1.68 -30.82 -21.35
C SER A 313 -0.19 -30.83 -21.09
N ASP A 314 0.26 -30.69 -19.85
CA ASP A 314 1.44 -31.43 -19.42
C ASP A 314 1.54 -31.58 -17.90
N SER A 315 1.84 -32.81 -17.50
CA SER A 315 2.16 -33.21 -16.14
C SER A 315 3.63 -32.90 -15.85
N ARG A 316 3.91 -31.91 -15.01
CA ARG A 316 5.27 -31.65 -14.50
C ARG A 316 5.26 -31.51 -12.98
N ALA A 317 6.27 -32.11 -12.34
CA ALA A 317 6.45 -32.14 -10.90
C ALA A 317 6.33 -30.74 -10.28
N THR A 318 5.68 -30.65 -9.13
CA THR A 318 5.39 -29.37 -8.46
C THR A 318 6.69 -28.65 -8.09
N LEU A 319 6.80 -27.38 -8.46
CA LEU A 319 7.91 -26.46 -8.12
C LEU A 319 8.27 -26.44 -6.61
N ARG A 320 7.37 -26.91 -5.75
CA ARG A 320 7.63 -27.20 -4.32
C ARG A 320 8.82 -28.15 -4.09
N GLN A 321 9.16 -29.01 -5.05
CA GLN A 321 10.33 -29.90 -4.95
C GLN A 321 11.65 -29.21 -5.33
N GLN A 322 11.60 -28.03 -5.95
CA GLN A 322 12.77 -27.29 -6.44
C GLN A 322 13.06 -26.02 -5.63
N ALA A 323 12.11 -25.54 -4.82
CA ALA A 323 12.37 -24.48 -3.87
C ALA A 323 13.39 -24.94 -2.81
N PRO A 324 14.46 -24.15 -2.53
CA PRO A 324 15.39 -24.48 -1.47
C PRO A 324 14.63 -24.54 -0.14
N ASN A 325 14.62 -25.73 0.49
CA ASN A 325 14.01 -25.96 1.80
C ASN A 325 14.75 -25.14 2.86
N PHE A 326 14.32 -23.91 3.12
CA PHE A 326 14.80 -23.11 4.25
C PHE A 326 14.09 -23.45 5.57
N ALA A 327 13.14 -24.40 5.55
CA ALA A 327 12.47 -24.89 6.74
C ALA A 327 12.60 -26.42 6.81
N LYS A 328 13.61 -26.90 7.54
CA LYS A 328 13.55 -28.20 8.22
C LYS A 328 13.98 -28.01 9.67
N GLU A 329 12.96 -27.95 10.51
CA GLU A 329 12.80 -28.60 11.81
C GLU A 329 14.10 -29.07 12.49
N ILE A 330 14.38 -28.44 13.64
CA ILE A 330 15.18 -29.01 14.71
C ILE A 330 14.33 -30.13 15.33
N ASP A 331 14.51 -31.36 14.86
CA ASP A 331 14.09 -32.55 15.61
C ASP A 331 15.20 -32.91 16.60
N VAL A 332 14.93 -32.68 17.89
CA VAL A 332 15.76 -33.15 18.99
C VAL A 332 15.49 -34.64 19.18
N GLU A 333 16.21 -35.50 18.46
CA GLU A 333 16.41 -36.89 18.86
C GLU A 333 17.75 -37.04 19.57
N GLN A 334 17.67 -37.37 20.85
CA GLN A 334 18.80 -37.80 21.67
C GLN A 334 19.44 -39.05 21.05
N LYS A 335 20.69 -38.92 20.60
CA LYS A 335 21.61 -40.04 20.46
C LYS A 335 22.99 -39.63 20.96
N GLU A 336 23.38 -40.27 22.05
CA GLU A 336 24.75 -40.34 22.55
C GLU A 336 25.68 -40.78 21.41
N LEU A 337 26.68 -39.96 21.09
CA LEU A 337 27.85 -40.42 20.36
C LEU A 337 29.11 -39.81 20.95
N GLU A 338 30.06 -40.72 21.13
CA GLU A 338 31.31 -40.60 21.84
C GLU A 338 32.29 -39.65 21.14
N GLN A 339 33.21 -39.20 21.98
CA GLN A 339 34.41 -38.43 21.72
C GLN A 339 35.34 -39.20 20.77
N ASP A 340 35.77 -38.58 19.66
CA ASP A 340 37.18 -38.54 19.23
C ASP A 340 37.38 -37.77 17.90
N ASP A 341 38.56 -37.15 17.85
CA ASP A 341 39.33 -36.67 16.69
C ASP A 341 39.00 -35.32 16.03
N ILE A 342 39.65 -34.32 16.62
CA ILE A 342 40.19 -33.12 15.98
C ILE A 342 41.24 -33.53 14.95
N GLU A 343 41.12 -33.10 13.70
CA GLU A 343 42.29 -32.76 12.89
C GLU A 343 42.00 -31.64 11.88
N ALA A 344 42.91 -30.66 11.91
CA ALA A 344 42.86 -29.43 11.16
C ALA A 344 43.33 -29.64 9.71
N VAL A 345 42.64 -29.00 8.77
CA VAL A 345 43.26 -28.58 7.50
C VAL A 345 42.87 -27.14 7.24
N ALA A 346 43.81 -26.25 7.55
CA ALA A 346 43.82 -24.89 7.05
C ALA A 346 44.22 -24.92 5.57
N THR A 347 43.43 -24.29 4.72
CA THR A 347 43.89 -23.75 3.44
C THR A 347 43.39 -22.33 3.30
N ASN A 348 44.37 -21.44 3.17
CA ASN A 348 44.23 -20.02 2.91
C ASN A 348 43.45 -19.80 1.61
N ASP A 349 42.40 -18.99 1.67
CA ASP A 349 42.03 -18.07 0.59
C ASP A 349 41.63 -16.74 1.25
N GLU A 350 42.50 -15.74 1.06
CA GLU A 350 42.23 -14.35 1.42
C GLU A 350 41.19 -13.80 0.43
N GLU A 351 39.91 -13.92 0.75
CA GLU A 351 38.88 -13.09 0.12
C GLU A 351 38.83 -11.74 0.85
N THR A 352 39.30 -10.71 0.17
CA THR A 352 39.08 -9.31 0.51
C THR A 352 37.58 -9.05 0.69
N ILE A 353 37.16 -8.80 1.93
CA ILE A 353 35.80 -8.38 2.27
C ILE A 353 35.61 -6.97 1.70
N ALA A 354 34.94 -6.86 0.55
CA ALA A 354 34.39 -5.61 0.07
C ALA A 354 33.22 -5.19 0.97
N GLU A 355 33.24 -3.95 1.46
CA GLU A 355 32.16 -3.31 2.19
C GLU A 355 30.98 -3.05 1.25
N ASP A 356 30.14 -4.07 0.99
CA ASP A 356 28.94 -3.90 0.18
C ASP A 356 27.71 -3.62 1.05
N SER A 357 27.08 -2.48 0.78
CA SER A 357 25.82 -2.05 1.36
C SER A 357 24.65 -2.96 0.92
N PRO A 358 23.67 -3.24 1.78
CA PRO A 358 22.51 -4.08 1.42
C PRO A 358 21.63 -3.51 0.29
N PHE A 359 21.87 -2.27 -0.16
CA PHE A 359 21.19 -1.64 -1.30
C PHE A 359 21.91 -1.80 -2.65
N ASP A 360 23.16 -2.28 -2.68
CA ASP A 360 23.91 -2.53 -3.92
C ASP A 360 23.58 -3.88 -4.58
N ARG A 361 22.67 -4.66 -3.98
CA ARG A 361 22.14 -5.93 -4.56
C ARG A 361 21.12 -5.73 -5.68
N SER A 362 21.15 -4.61 -6.40
CA SER A 362 20.27 -4.36 -7.55
C SER A 362 20.77 -4.97 -8.87
N TYR A 363 21.93 -5.64 -8.88
CA TYR A 363 22.35 -6.49 -9.99
C TYR A 363 22.12 -7.97 -9.68
N PHE A 364 20.85 -8.39 -9.61
CA PHE A 364 20.52 -9.74 -10.06
C PHE A 364 20.65 -9.76 -11.58
N ARG A 365 21.88 -9.98 -12.05
CA ARG A 365 22.09 -10.47 -13.41
C ARG A 365 21.65 -11.93 -13.37
N PHE A 366 20.42 -12.22 -13.80
CA PHE A 366 20.07 -13.59 -14.18
C PHE A 366 21.09 -13.99 -15.24
N GLU A 367 22.03 -14.87 -14.89
CA GLU A 367 22.94 -15.48 -15.85
C GLU A 367 22.08 -16.30 -16.81
N ASP A 368 22.01 -15.83 -18.06
CA ASP A 368 21.51 -16.54 -19.24
C ASP A 368 20.30 -17.47 -19.00
N GLU A 369 19.17 -16.92 -18.55
CA GLU A 369 17.89 -17.57 -18.85
C GLU A 369 17.64 -17.38 -20.34
N GLU A 370 17.63 -18.49 -21.09
CA GLU A 370 17.14 -18.54 -22.46
C GLU A 370 15.86 -17.71 -22.53
N SER A 371 15.85 -16.70 -23.40
CA SER A 371 14.78 -15.72 -23.52
C SER A 371 13.40 -16.37 -23.41
N ASP A 372 12.77 -16.27 -22.24
CA ASP A 372 11.38 -16.62 -22.06
C ASP A 372 10.60 -15.71 -23.02
N ASP A 373 10.03 -16.32 -24.05
CA ASP A 373 9.36 -15.62 -25.13
C ASP A 373 7.96 -15.12 -24.72
N GLY A 374 7.66 -15.14 -23.42
CA GLY A 374 6.45 -14.62 -22.81
C GLY A 374 5.20 -15.42 -23.19
N ARG A 375 5.33 -16.53 -23.95
CA ARG A 375 4.18 -17.28 -24.47
C ARG A 375 3.49 -18.14 -23.41
N ASN A 376 4.21 -18.48 -22.35
CA ASN A 376 3.65 -19.13 -21.17
C ASN A 376 4.00 -18.23 -19.97
N HIS A 377 3.00 -17.72 -19.24
CA HIS A 377 3.21 -16.94 -18.02
C HIS A 377 3.81 -17.81 -16.87
N GLU A 378 4.93 -18.51 -17.10
CA GLU A 378 5.65 -19.30 -16.10
C GLU A 378 6.17 -18.39 -14.96
N SER A 379 6.48 -17.12 -15.28
CA SER A 379 6.88 -16.08 -14.32
C SER A 379 5.77 -15.60 -13.37
N HIS A 380 4.52 -16.04 -13.52
CA HIS A 380 3.39 -15.64 -12.68
C HIS A 380 2.75 -16.80 -11.90
N ILE A 381 3.41 -17.95 -11.90
CA ILE A 381 3.02 -19.12 -11.11
C ILE A 381 2.86 -18.72 -9.64
N GLY A 382 1.75 -19.13 -9.02
CA GLY A 382 1.43 -18.82 -7.63
C GLY A 382 0.87 -17.41 -7.39
N GLY A 383 0.83 -16.56 -8.42
CA GLY A 383 0.23 -15.22 -8.32
C GLY A 383 -1.27 -15.25 -8.09
N ARG A 384 -1.76 -14.34 -7.23
CA ARG A 384 -3.16 -14.19 -6.85
C ARG A 384 -3.61 -12.76 -7.14
N ALA A 385 -4.78 -12.63 -7.79
CA ALA A 385 -5.38 -11.35 -8.18
C ALA A 385 -4.44 -10.42 -9.00
N LEU A 386 -3.52 -10.99 -9.79
CA LEU A 386 -2.53 -10.24 -10.56
C LEU A 386 -3.16 -9.26 -11.57
N ASP A 387 -4.36 -9.56 -12.06
CA ASP A 387 -5.14 -8.64 -12.90
C ASP A 387 -5.29 -7.25 -12.30
N ALA A 388 -5.42 -7.16 -10.97
CA ALA A 388 -5.51 -5.88 -10.30
C ALA A 388 -4.15 -5.34 -9.87
N VAL A 389 -3.20 -6.21 -9.52
CA VAL A 389 -1.88 -5.82 -8.98
C VAL A 389 -0.96 -5.26 -10.05
N VAL A 390 -0.93 -5.88 -11.23
CA VAL A 390 0.04 -5.59 -12.28
C VAL A 390 -0.50 -4.50 -13.20
N ARG A 391 -0.22 -3.22 -12.90
CA ARG A 391 -0.86 -2.07 -13.54
C ARG A 391 0.18 -1.12 -14.14
N PRO A 392 -0.15 -0.38 -15.21
CA PRO A 392 0.70 0.73 -15.65
C PRO A 392 0.71 1.87 -14.64
N TYR A 393 1.86 2.51 -14.44
CA TYR A 393 2.01 3.68 -13.59
C TYR A 393 3.19 4.55 -14.03
N ALA A 394 3.14 5.85 -13.73
CA ALA A 394 4.25 6.75 -13.97
C ALA A 394 5.29 6.60 -12.85
N ALA A 395 6.41 5.95 -13.14
CA ALA A 395 7.48 5.66 -12.18
C ALA A 395 8.35 6.90 -11.90
N LYS A 396 8.51 7.76 -12.91
CA LYS A 396 9.22 9.04 -12.82
C LYS A 396 8.52 10.07 -13.67
N VAL A 397 8.38 11.30 -13.18
CA VAL A 397 7.62 12.35 -13.88
C VAL A 397 8.47 13.62 -14.00
N ALA A 398 8.60 14.10 -15.23
CA ALA A 398 9.24 15.38 -15.54
C ALA A 398 8.25 16.54 -15.30
N GLY A 399 7.72 16.65 -14.08
CA GLY A 399 6.70 17.63 -13.70
C GLY A 399 5.86 17.17 -12.51
N GLU A 400 4.80 17.91 -12.21
CA GLU A 400 3.87 17.62 -11.11
C GLU A 400 2.68 16.79 -11.62
N PRO A 401 2.44 15.58 -11.07
CA PRO A 401 1.27 14.78 -11.42
C PRO A 401 -0.05 15.50 -11.11
N ILE A 402 -0.98 15.47 -12.06
CA ILE A 402 -2.34 16.03 -11.92
C ILE A 402 -3.38 14.93 -11.77
N SER A 403 -3.24 13.85 -12.54
CA SER A 403 -4.17 12.72 -12.49
C SER A 403 -3.56 11.47 -13.08
N THR A 404 -3.86 10.32 -12.48
CA THR A 404 -3.57 8.98 -13.01
C THR A 404 -4.83 8.13 -12.92
N GLU A 405 -5.13 7.35 -13.96
CA GLU A 405 -6.27 6.43 -14.00
C GLU A 405 -5.94 5.22 -14.85
N PHE A 406 -6.00 4.03 -14.25
CA PHE A 406 -6.03 2.76 -14.99
C PHE A 406 -7.43 2.13 -14.93
N ARG A 407 -7.99 1.84 -16.11
CA ARG A 407 -9.27 1.12 -16.25
C ARG A 407 -9.01 -0.33 -16.60
N LEU A 408 -9.05 -1.20 -15.59
CA LEU A 408 -8.82 -2.64 -15.77
C LEU A 408 -9.73 -3.29 -16.83
N SER A 409 -11.00 -2.90 -16.91
CA SER A 409 -11.95 -3.48 -17.87
C SER A 409 -11.64 -3.20 -19.35
N THR A 410 -10.88 -2.14 -19.63
CA THR A 410 -10.53 -1.72 -21.01
C THR A 410 -9.02 -1.68 -21.24
N LEU A 411 -8.23 -1.97 -20.21
CA LEU A 411 -6.78 -1.79 -20.17
C LEU A 411 -6.33 -0.39 -20.63
N GLN A 412 -7.15 0.63 -20.36
CA GLN A 412 -6.83 2.01 -20.72
C GLN A 412 -6.14 2.69 -19.56
N PHE A 413 -4.96 3.26 -19.79
CA PHE A 413 -4.23 4.09 -18.84
C PHE A 413 -4.21 5.54 -19.32
N THR A 414 -4.57 6.48 -18.44
CA THR A 414 -4.53 7.92 -18.72
C THR A 414 -3.73 8.62 -17.64
N PHE A 415 -2.74 9.40 -18.04
CA PHE A 415 -1.89 10.15 -17.13
C PHE A 415 -1.80 11.61 -17.56
N ARG A 416 -1.84 12.53 -16.61
CA ARG A 416 -1.67 13.97 -16.83
C ARG A 416 -0.77 14.54 -15.76
N PHE A 417 0.10 15.44 -16.18
CA PHE A 417 1.02 16.17 -15.31
C PHE A 417 1.23 17.57 -15.89
N CYS A 418 1.71 18.52 -15.09
CA CYS A 418 2.14 19.82 -15.59
C CYS A 418 3.61 20.07 -15.34
N ASN A 419 4.19 20.95 -16.16
CA ASN A 419 5.50 21.52 -15.85
C ASN A 419 5.44 22.25 -14.52
N TYR A 420 6.52 22.17 -13.74
CA TYR A 420 6.64 22.88 -12.48
C TYR A 420 6.32 24.37 -12.64
N GLY A 421 5.46 24.90 -11.75
CA GLY A 421 5.09 26.33 -11.75
C GLY A 421 6.24 27.22 -11.28
N GLU A 422 7.06 26.71 -10.38
CA GLU A 422 8.29 27.31 -9.85
C GLU A 422 9.41 26.26 -9.93
N THR A 423 10.66 26.66 -10.11
CA THR A 423 11.78 25.70 -10.09
C THR A 423 11.79 24.99 -8.73
N PRO A 424 11.67 23.65 -8.68
CA PRO A 424 11.72 22.91 -7.42
C PRO A 424 13.02 23.24 -6.69
N VAL A 425 12.95 23.48 -5.38
CA VAL A 425 14.15 23.63 -4.56
C VAL A 425 14.94 22.33 -4.69
N PRO A 426 16.19 22.36 -5.19
CA PRO A 426 16.96 21.13 -5.36
C PRO A 426 17.11 20.46 -4.00
N ILE A 427 16.72 19.19 -3.91
CA ILE A 427 17.11 18.34 -2.80
C ILE A 427 18.63 18.32 -2.82
N VAL A 428 19.24 18.91 -1.79
CA VAL A 428 20.69 18.95 -1.64
C VAL A 428 21.15 17.50 -1.49
N HIS A 429 21.68 16.92 -2.56
CA HIS A 429 22.54 15.77 -2.45
C HIS A 429 23.75 16.23 -1.64
N VAL A 430 23.84 15.81 -0.38
CA VAL A 430 25.10 15.82 0.35
C VAL A 430 25.94 14.70 -0.26
N SER A 431 26.63 15.00 -1.35
CA SER A 431 27.60 14.09 -1.92
C SER A 431 28.76 13.94 -0.95
N SER A 432 28.95 12.72 -0.42
CA SER A 432 30.20 12.32 0.23
C SER A 432 31.37 12.49 -0.76
N PRO A 433 32.57 12.88 -0.29
CA PRO A 433 33.69 13.14 -1.18
C PRO A 433 34.31 11.82 -1.64
N GLU A 434 33.96 11.35 -2.84
CA GLU A 434 34.67 10.24 -3.48
C GLU A 434 35.57 10.70 -4.63
N THR A 435 36.79 10.18 -4.55
CA THR A 435 37.97 10.36 -5.38
C THR A 435 37.73 10.03 -6.85
N GLN A 436 38.02 10.99 -7.73
CA GLN A 436 38.04 10.83 -9.18
C GLN A 436 39.01 9.72 -9.63
N ARG A 437 38.57 8.84 -10.54
CA ARG A 437 39.43 8.09 -11.47
C ARG A 437 39.02 8.40 -12.92
N PRO A 438 39.95 8.41 -13.88
CA PRO A 438 39.73 9.01 -15.20
C PRO A 438 39.18 8.03 -16.25
N ASP A 439 38.43 8.62 -17.19
CA ASP A 439 37.76 8.07 -18.37
C ASP A 439 38.55 7.08 -19.23
N SER A 440 37.82 6.14 -19.84
CA SER A 440 38.22 5.48 -21.09
C SER A 440 37.06 5.42 -22.09
N SER A 441 37.20 6.18 -23.17
CA SER A 441 36.41 6.20 -24.40
C SER A 441 36.51 4.91 -25.24
N LEU A 442 35.50 4.61 -26.08
CA LEU A 442 35.47 3.91 -27.41
C LEU A 442 34.05 3.31 -27.62
N SER A 443 33.43 3.11 -28.78
CA SER A 443 33.45 3.61 -30.17
C SER A 443 32.28 2.91 -30.90
N ASP A 444 31.51 3.63 -31.73
CA ASP A 444 30.33 3.16 -32.48
C ASP A 444 30.64 2.14 -33.60
N SER A 445 29.70 1.21 -33.85
CA SER A 445 29.59 0.51 -35.14
C SER A 445 28.12 0.25 -35.53
N SER A 446 27.84 0.44 -36.81
CA SER A 446 26.52 0.60 -37.43
C SER A 446 26.03 -0.66 -38.13
N HIS A 447 24.75 -1.01 -37.97
CA HIS A 447 24.03 -1.92 -38.88
C HIS A 447 22.57 -1.50 -39.13
N SER A 448 22.14 -1.74 -40.38
CA SER A 448 21.03 -1.15 -41.12
C SER A 448 19.67 -1.83 -40.89
N ASN A 449 18.60 -1.04 -40.77
CA ASN A 449 17.20 -1.49 -40.66
C ASN A 449 16.46 -1.55 -42.01
N SER A 450 15.62 -2.58 -42.17
CA SER A 450 14.59 -2.71 -43.22
C SER A 450 13.23 -2.29 -42.64
N SER A 451 12.57 -1.32 -43.26
CA SER A 451 11.37 -0.63 -42.74
C SER A 451 10.03 -1.20 -43.23
N THR A 452 9.06 -1.37 -42.32
CA THR A 452 7.63 -1.60 -42.60
C THR A 452 6.78 -0.38 -42.18
N LEU A 453 5.83 0.06 -43.02
CA LEU A 453 4.99 1.27 -42.88
C LEU A 453 3.60 0.97 -42.26
N ASN A 454 2.97 1.95 -41.61
CA ASN A 454 1.62 1.84 -41.02
C ASN A 454 0.48 2.27 -41.97
N SER A 455 -0.78 2.11 -41.53
CA SER A 455 -2.01 2.36 -42.31
C SER A 455 -2.29 3.82 -42.68
N LEU A 456 -1.47 4.76 -42.21
CA LEU A 456 -1.48 6.17 -42.59
C LEU A 456 -0.26 6.56 -43.44
N GLY A 457 0.56 5.59 -43.86
CA GLY A 457 1.75 5.84 -44.68
C GLY A 457 2.93 6.43 -43.91
N LEU A 458 2.94 6.32 -42.57
CA LEU A 458 4.03 6.79 -41.71
C LEU A 458 4.86 5.60 -41.20
N PRO A 459 6.19 5.75 -41.04
CA PRO A 459 7.03 4.69 -40.48
C PRO A 459 6.70 4.47 -38.99
N TYR A 460 6.80 3.21 -38.53
CA TYR A 460 6.63 2.83 -37.11
C TYR A 460 7.73 3.37 -36.18
N SER A 461 8.76 4.02 -36.74
CA SER A 461 9.91 4.58 -36.03
C SER A 461 10.35 5.87 -36.73
N ASN A 462 10.60 6.93 -35.97
CA ASN A 462 11.18 8.17 -36.49
C ASN A 462 12.67 7.93 -36.84
N PRO A 463 13.15 8.13 -38.09
CA PRO A 463 14.52 7.80 -38.49
C PRO A 463 15.61 8.75 -37.97
N ASP A 464 15.25 9.90 -37.40
CA ASP A 464 16.22 10.92 -36.99
C ASP A 464 16.53 10.87 -35.49
N LEU A 465 17.12 9.76 -35.03
CA LEU A 465 17.70 9.64 -33.69
C LEU A 465 19.20 9.97 -33.75
N ASN A 466 19.55 11.25 -33.54
CA ASN A 466 20.89 11.59 -33.07
C ASN A 466 21.00 11.15 -31.59
N SER A 467 21.82 10.14 -31.32
CA SER A 467 22.05 9.55 -29.98
C SER A 467 22.77 10.49 -28.99
N SER A 468 23.06 11.74 -29.38
CA SER A 468 23.90 12.68 -28.62
C SER A 468 23.19 13.43 -27.48
N PHE A 469 21.93 13.12 -27.18
CA PHE A 469 21.15 13.73 -26.08
C PHE A 469 20.51 12.69 -25.15
N ILE A 470 21.17 11.53 -25.03
CA ILE A 470 20.86 10.52 -24.03
C ILE A 470 21.72 10.84 -22.80
N GLY A 471 21.10 11.21 -21.68
CA GLY A 471 21.86 11.53 -20.49
C GLY A 471 21.00 11.79 -19.26
N HIS A 472 21.50 11.33 -18.13
CA HIS A 472 21.06 11.74 -16.80
C HIS A 472 20.98 13.28 -16.69
N PRO A 473 20.13 13.81 -15.80
CA PRO A 473 20.14 15.24 -15.48
C PRO A 473 21.59 15.74 -15.29
N PRO A 474 21.92 16.98 -15.72
CA PRO A 474 23.20 17.59 -15.34
C PRO A 474 23.47 17.39 -13.84
N GLU A 475 24.69 17.01 -13.47
CA GLU A 475 25.08 16.85 -12.07
C GLU A 475 24.58 18.05 -11.25
N GLY A 476 23.81 17.76 -10.19
CA GLY A 476 23.21 18.79 -9.33
C GLY A 476 21.80 19.26 -9.73
N THR A 477 21.16 18.68 -10.76
CA THR A 477 19.75 18.94 -11.08
C THR A 477 18.85 17.82 -10.58
N GLY A 478 18.01 18.10 -9.57
CA GLY A 478 17.07 17.13 -8.99
C GLY A 478 15.78 16.94 -9.80
N MET A 479 15.76 17.30 -11.09
CA MET A 479 14.56 17.24 -11.93
C MET A 479 14.68 16.13 -12.98
N ALA A 480 13.60 15.37 -13.18
CA ALA A 480 13.52 14.43 -14.28
C ALA A 480 13.40 15.17 -15.62
N PHE A 481 14.19 14.75 -16.61
CA PHE A 481 14.15 15.28 -17.98
C PHE A 481 13.16 14.55 -18.88
N GLU A 482 12.87 13.28 -18.56
CA GLU A 482 11.89 12.44 -19.24
C GLU A 482 10.95 11.81 -18.22
N THR A 483 9.68 11.68 -18.62
CA THR A 483 8.67 10.92 -17.86
C THR A 483 8.79 9.45 -18.23
N GLU A 484 8.87 8.57 -17.24
CA GLU A 484 8.95 7.12 -17.40
C GLU A 484 7.66 6.47 -16.90
N ILE A 485 7.03 5.68 -17.76
CA ILE A 485 5.77 5.00 -17.47
C ILE A 485 5.99 3.50 -17.66
N PHE A 486 5.80 2.73 -16.58
CA PHE A 486 5.75 1.28 -16.64
C PHE A 486 4.49 0.82 -17.37
N ILE A 487 4.62 -0.11 -18.31
CA ILE A 487 3.54 -0.71 -19.09
C ILE A 487 3.71 -2.24 -19.03
N PRO A 488 2.93 -2.94 -18.21
CA PRO A 488 3.16 -4.36 -17.98
C PRO A 488 2.80 -5.24 -19.18
N SER A 489 3.74 -6.06 -19.64
CA SER A 489 3.50 -7.11 -20.65
C SER A 489 2.33 -8.01 -20.27
N TYR A 490 2.15 -8.28 -18.97
CA TYR A 490 1.03 -9.05 -18.41
C TYR A 490 -0.34 -8.69 -19.03
N HIS A 491 -0.57 -7.41 -19.30
CA HIS A 491 -1.81 -6.94 -19.94
C HIS A 491 -1.68 -6.64 -21.43
N TYR A 492 -0.49 -6.26 -21.88
CA TYR A 492 -0.31 -5.58 -23.17
C TYR A 492 0.44 -6.39 -24.23
N GLU A 493 1.10 -7.49 -23.86
CA GLU A 493 1.98 -8.27 -24.75
C GLU A 493 1.31 -8.66 -26.08
N GLU A 494 0.13 -9.27 -26.00
CA GLU A 494 -0.55 -9.82 -27.18
C GLU A 494 -1.44 -8.82 -27.92
N THR A 495 -1.70 -7.65 -27.33
CA THR A 495 -2.72 -6.74 -27.84
C THR A 495 -2.15 -5.62 -28.72
N GLY A 496 -0.84 -5.38 -28.63
CA GLY A 496 -0.22 -4.19 -29.22
C GLY A 496 -0.69 -2.89 -28.55
N LEU A 497 0.05 -1.80 -28.74
CA LEU A 497 -0.16 -0.55 -28.00
C LEU A 497 -0.50 0.62 -28.92
N GLU A 498 -1.57 1.35 -28.59
CA GLU A 498 -1.83 2.69 -29.10
C GLU A 498 -1.42 3.70 -28.00
N ILE A 499 -0.41 4.51 -28.28
CA ILE A 499 0.13 5.52 -27.38
C ILE A 499 -0.11 6.90 -28.00
N LEU A 500 -0.88 7.73 -27.31
CA LEU A 500 -1.13 9.12 -27.69
C LEU A 500 -0.55 10.04 -26.62
N VAL A 501 0.23 11.03 -27.05
CA VAL A 501 0.79 12.09 -26.20
C VAL A 501 0.27 13.45 -26.66
N SER A 502 0.22 14.43 -25.76
CA SER A 502 -0.23 15.79 -26.07
C SER A 502 0.69 16.53 -27.05
N ASP A 503 1.99 16.28 -26.94
CA ASP A 503 3.06 16.99 -27.64
C ASP A 503 4.35 16.16 -27.56
N GLY A 504 5.46 16.71 -28.05
CA GLY A 504 6.76 16.07 -27.92
C GLY A 504 6.89 14.72 -28.64
N ASP A 505 7.80 13.91 -28.11
CA ASP A 505 8.16 12.62 -28.66
C ASP A 505 8.23 11.55 -27.57
N TRP A 506 8.06 10.30 -27.97
CA TRP A 506 8.08 9.16 -27.06
C TRP A 506 8.73 7.94 -27.70
N ARG A 507 9.24 7.05 -26.85
CA ARG A 507 9.76 5.73 -27.25
C ARG A 507 9.32 4.68 -26.23
N TYR A 508 8.87 3.54 -26.72
CA TYR A 508 8.54 2.39 -25.88
C TYR A 508 9.65 1.34 -26.00
N VAL A 509 10.23 0.93 -24.87
CA VAL A 509 11.24 -0.13 -24.79
C VAL A 509 10.56 -1.36 -24.21
N LYS A 510 10.20 -2.32 -25.07
CA LYS A 510 9.39 -3.50 -24.69
C LYS A 510 10.08 -4.34 -23.63
N GLU A 511 11.38 -4.54 -23.78
CA GLU A 511 12.22 -5.37 -22.90
C GLU A 511 12.28 -4.80 -21.48
N ARG A 512 12.12 -3.48 -21.35
CA ARG A 512 12.04 -2.79 -20.06
C ARG A 512 10.61 -2.53 -19.58
N GLN A 513 9.61 -2.91 -20.38
CA GLN A 513 8.21 -2.59 -20.10
C GLN A 513 8.01 -1.09 -19.79
N THR A 514 8.74 -0.21 -20.48
CA THR A 514 8.83 1.22 -20.10
C THR A 514 8.64 2.12 -21.31
N LEU A 515 7.69 3.04 -21.21
CA LEU A 515 7.50 4.18 -22.10
C LEU A 515 8.25 5.39 -21.55
N TYR A 516 9.11 5.96 -22.40
CA TYR A 516 9.80 7.20 -22.14
C TYR A 516 9.13 8.31 -22.94
N TYR A 517 8.70 9.36 -22.24
CA TYR A 517 8.00 10.49 -22.82
C TYR A 517 8.76 11.80 -22.56
N ARG A 518 9.10 12.50 -23.65
CA ARG A 518 9.71 13.83 -23.62
C ARG A 518 8.72 14.83 -24.19
N HIS A 519 8.10 15.61 -23.31
CA HIS A 519 7.22 16.70 -23.71
C HIS A 519 8.04 17.85 -24.34
N LYS A 520 7.44 18.57 -25.27
CA LYS A 520 8.11 19.63 -26.05
C LYS A 520 7.93 21.00 -25.43
N ASP A 521 6.73 21.30 -24.92
CA ASP A 521 6.46 22.59 -24.32
C ASP A 521 6.90 22.58 -22.85
N THR A 522 7.96 23.31 -22.53
CA THR A 522 8.55 23.40 -21.20
C THR A 522 8.10 24.65 -20.43
N ASN A 523 7.10 25.39 -20.92
CA ASN A 523 6.61 26.58 -20.21
C ASN A 523 5.95 26.18 -18.87
N PRO A 524 6.17 26.92 -17.76
CA PRO A 524 5.59 26.60 -16.45
C PRO A 524 4.07 26.43 -16.48
N GLY A 525 3.57 25.40 -15.78
CA GLY A 525 2.14 25.12 -15.66
C GLY A 525 1.45 24.55 -16.91
N ILE A 526 2.16 24.37 -18.04
CA ILE A 526 1.59 23.66 -19.19
C ILE A 526 1.28 22.21 -18.80
N VAL A 527 0.09 21.76 -19.19
CA VAL A 527 -0.41 20.42 -18.90
C VAL A 527 -0.16 19.50 -20.08
N HIS A 528 0.46 18.36 -19.78
CA HIS A 528 0.73 17.27 -20.70
C HIS A 528 -0.18 16.09 -20.41
N SER A 529 -0.45 15.27 -21.43
CA SER A 529 -1.28 14.08 -21.27
C SER A 529 -0.73 12.89 -22.05
N VAL A 530 -0.81 11.71 -21.45
CA VAL A 530 -0.51 10.43 -22.07
C VAL A 530 -1.74 9.54 -21.98
N LEU A 531 -2.11 8.90 -23.10
CA LEU A 531 -3.12 7.86 -23.19
C LEU A 531 -2.48 6.59 -23.77
N ILE A 532 -2.65 5.48 -23.06
CA ILE A 532 -2.19 4.15 -23.47
C ILE A 532 -3.39 3.22 -23.48
N LYS A 533 -3.58 2.49 -24.56
CA LYS A 533 -4.65 1.48 -24.68
C LYS A 533 -4.24 0.37 -25.66
N PRO A 534 -4.89 -0.81 -25.60
CA PRO A 534 -4.71 -1.87 -26.60
C PRO A 534 -5.02 -1.38 -28.01
N LEU A 535 -4.26 -1.81 -29.02
CA LEU A 535 -4.65 -1.66 -30.42
C LEU A 535 -5.91 -2.49 -30.65
N GLY A 536 -6.99 -1.85 -31.12
CA GLY A 536 -8.23 -2.55 -31.43
C GLY A 536 -7.95 -3.68 -32.43
N LYS A 537 -8.54 -4.88 -32.23
CA LYS A 537 -8.43 -5.98 -33.20
C LYS A 537 -8.79 -5.45 -34.59
N VAL A 538 -7.81 -5.40 -35.48
CA VAL A 538 -8.05 -5.12 -36.90
C VAL A 538 -8.94 -6.24 -37.41
N SER A 539 -10.20 -5.95 -37.67
CA SER A 539 -11.06 -6.85 -38.42
C SER A 539 -10.48 -6.95 -39.83
N THR A 540 -9.78 -8.05 -40.12
CA THR A 540 -9.40 -8.39 -41.49
C THR A 540 -10.67 -8.46 -42.35
N PRO A 541 -10.76 -7.72 -43.47
CA PRO A 541 -11.91 -7.79 -44.35
C PRO A 541 -11.85 -9.11 -45.12
N GLY A 542 -12.60 -10.11 -44.68
CA GLY A 542 -12.60 -11.41 -45.34
C GLY A 542 -13.34 -12.50 -44.59
N SER A 543 -14.67 -12.37 -44.46
CA SER A 543 -15.55 -13.50 -44.17
C SER A 543 -16.99 -13.08 -44.49
N THR A 544 -17.42 -13.36 -45.71
CA THR A 544 -18.81 -13.32 -46.12
C THR A 544 -19.63 -14.30 -45.28
N ALA A 545 -20.53 -13.78 -44.43
CA ALA A 545 -21.58 -14.57 -43.80
C ALA A 545 -22.93 -13.84 -43.97
N GLY A 546 -23.79 -14.46 -44.78
CA GLY A 546 -25.25 -14.42 -44.74
C GLY A 546 -25.96 -13.11 -44.39
N VAL A 547 -26.35 -12.37 -45.42
CA VAL A 547 -27.43 -11.38 -45.36
C VAL A 547 -28.76 -12.10 -45.14
N THR A 548 -29.48 -11.78 -44.06
CA THR A 548 -30.94 -11.83 -44.03
C THR A 548 -31.46 -10.43 -43.73
N ASN A 549 -32.04 -9.82 -44.76
CA ASN A 549 -32.73 -8.53 -44.70
C ASN A 549 -34.02 -8.61 -43.88
N SER A 550 -34.24 -7.61 -43.02
CA SER A 550 -35.55 -6.98 -42.88
C SER A 550 -35.38 -5.49 -42.54
N ASP A 551 -35.87 -4.67 -43.47
CA ASP A 551 -35.87 -3.20 -43.61
C ASP A 551 -35.97 -2.36 -42.32
N MET A 552 -35.15 -1.31 -42.15
CA MET A 552 -35.21 0.05 -42.72
C MET A 552 -36.43 0.91 -42.33
N SER A 553 -36.18 1.93 -41.51
CA SER A 553 -36.74 3.28 -41.71
C SER A 553 -35.87 4.32 -40.98
N LEU A 554 -35.13 5.10 -41.78
CA LEU A 554 -34.38 6.29 -41.41
C LEU A 554 -35.15 7.49 -42.00
N SER A 555 -35.65 8.40 -41.17
CA SER A 555 -35.72 9.82 -41.53
C SER A 555 -36.08 10.71 -40.32
N LYS A 556 -35.13 11.56 -39.94
CA LYS A 556 -35.27 13.03 -39.79
C LYS A 556 -34.23 13.58 -38.80
N LEU A 557 -33.09 13.96 -39.35
CA LEU A 557 -32.24 15.03 -38.82
C LEU A 557 -32.75 16.36 -39.38
N LYS A 558 -33.10 17.30 -38.50
CA LYS A 558 -33.08 18.74 -38.78
C LYS A 558 -32.56 19.48 -37.55
N SER A 559 -31.38 20.07 -37.74
CA SER A 559 -30.88 21.36 -37.24
C SER A 559 -31.60 22.05 -36.06
N SER A 560 -30.82 22.41 -35.04
CA SER A 560 -30.82 23.78 -34.52
C SER A 560 -29.60 24.02 -33.63
N GLU A 561 -28.65 24.83 -34.12
CA GLU A 561 -27.81 25.70 -33.31
C GLU A 561 -28.71 26.74 -32.59
N GLN A 562 -28.41 27.07 -31.33
CA GLN A 562 -28.21 28.45 -30.85
C GLN A 562 -27.98 28.53 -29.33
N TYR A 563 -26.82 29.09 -28.98
CA TYR A 563 -26.54 30.04 -27.90
C TYR A 563 -27.65 30.38 -26.87
N SER A 564 -27.31 30.35 -25.57
CA SER A 564 -27.06 31.59 -24.79
C SER A 564 -26.91 31.41 -23.27
N ARG A 565 -25.81 32.00 -22.78
CA ARG A 565 -25.62 32.85 -21.58
C ARG A 565 -25.74 32.31 -20.15
N ALA A 566 -24.55 32.31 -19.54
CA ALA A 566 -24.27 32.57 -18.14
C ALA A 566 -25.03 33.78 -17.57
N LYS A 567 -25.44 33.66 -16.31
CA LYS A 567 -25.97 34.74 -15.47
C LYS A 567 -25.02 34.94 -14.29
N MET A 568 -24.09 35.88 -14.43
CA MET A 568 -23.47 36.56 -13.29
C MET A 568 -24.45 37.62 -12.77
N LEU A 569 -24.63 37.69 -11.46
CA LEU A 569 -25.24 38.83 -10.79
C LEU A 569 -24.19 39.47 -9.87
N LYS A 570 -23.82 40.71 -10.22
CA LYS A 570 -23.12 41.66 -9.35
C LYS A 570 -24.14 42.34 -8.43
N GLY A 571 -23.70 42.65 -7.20
CA GLY A 571 -24.35 43.57 -6.28
C GLY A 571 -23.41 43.89 -5.11
N ASP A 572 -22.72 45.01 -5.23
CA ASP A 572 -21.78 45.67 -4.29
C ASP A 572 -22.58 46.65 -3.36
N PRO A 573 -21.97 47.44 -2.43
CA PRO A 573 -21.20 47.13 -1.23
C PRO A 573 -21.74 47.84 0.06
N GLU A 574 -20.99 47.70 1.15
CA GLU A 574 -20.86 48.58 2.35
C GLU A 574 -21.72 48.38 3.63
N SER A 575 -20.97 47.96 4.66
CA SER A 575 -20.81 48.60 5.99
C SER A 575 -21.46 47.95 7.24
N SER A 576 -20.53 47.43 8.06
CA SER A 576 -20.38 47.72 9.50
C SER A 576 -21.00 46.79 10.55
N LYS A 577 -20.12 46.53 11.54
CA LYS A 577 -20.33 46.19 12.97
C LYS A 577 -20.38 44.71 13.38
N LEU A 578 -19.21 44.28 13.90
CA LEU A 578 -19.00 43.72 15.25
C LEU A 578 -20.27 43.25 16.01
N LYS A 579 -20.31 41.97 16.40
CA LYS A 579 -20.44 41.54 17.80
C LYS A 579 -20.17 40.04 17.99
N SER A 580 -19.65 39.78 19.18
CA SER A 580 -19.19 38.56 19.85
C SER A 580 -20.31 37.60 20.30
N GLU A 581 -19.88 36.44 20.83
CA GLU A 581 -20.57 35.51 21.76
C GLU A 581 -21.67 34.62 21.14
N GLU A 582 -21.98 33.39 21.58
CA GLU A 582 -21.38 32.33 22.40
C GLU A 582 -22.36 31.13 22.27
N ALA A 583 -21.92 29.95 22.74
CA ALA A 583 -22.75 28.89 23.34
C ALA A 583 -23.39 27.78 22.45
N PHE A 584 -22.83 26.59 22.66
CA PHE A 584 -23.48 25.36 23.16
C PHE A 584 -24.83 24.92 22.59
N GLY A 585 -24.81 23.68 22.07
CA GLY A 585 -25.96 22.79 21.88
C GLY A 585 -25.48 21.40 21.52
#